data_AF-A0A3C0Y8Y4-F1
#
_entry.id   AF-A0A3C0Y8Y4-F1
#
_cell.length_a   1.000
_cell.length_b   1.000
_cell.length_c   1.000
_cell.angle_alpha   90.00
_cell.angle_beta   90.00
_cell.angle_gamma   90.00
#
_symmetry.space_group_name_H-M   'P 1'
#
loop_
_entity.id
_entity.type
_entity.pdbx_description
1 polymer ?
#
loop_
_entity_poly.entity_id
_entity_poly.type
_entity_poly.pdbx_seq_one_letter_code
_entity_poly.pdbx_strand_id
1 'polypeptide(L)'
;MNSRTRKRQIYGRYRLRGKYWLSAEDRAWENMVPIGREFGSKDYERLEVLDAFTQGRIGEQKAMAFLGIDHHALTAMVERDGLKPG
;
A
#
# COMPACT_ATOMS: atom_id res chain seq x y z
N MET A 1 -12.88 -5.08 -12.24
CA MET A 1 -12.73 -5.48 -10.83
C MET A 1 -11.24 -5.48 -10.49
N ASN A 2 -10.76 -4.52 -9.70
CA ASN A 2 -9.32 -4.28 -9.52
C ASN A 2 -8.75 -5.32 -8.54
N SER A 3 -7.87 -6.20 -9.04
CA SER A 3 -7.29 -7.33 -8.29
C SER A 3 -6.54 -6.88 -7.03
N ARG A 4 -6.02 -5.64 -7.04
CA ARG A 4 -5.35 -4.98 -5.91
C ARG A 4 -6.28 -4.71 -4.73
N THR A 5 -7.51 -4.25 -4.96
CA THR A 5 -8.49 -3.98 -3.90
C THR A 5 -8.93 -5.27 -3.22
N ARG A 6 -9.08 -6.36 -3.99
CA ARG A 6 -9.42 -7.68 -3.44
C ARG A 6 -8.29 -8.26 -2.61
N LYS A 7 -7.03 -8.16 -3.07
CA LYS A 7 -5.85 -8.52 -2.27
C LYS A 7 -5.77 -7.68 -0.99
N ARG A 8 -5.94 -6.35 -1.06
CA ARG A 8 -5.90 -5.46 0.12
C ARG A 8 -7.04 -5.71 1.09
N GLN A 9 -8.25 -6.02 0.63
CA GLN A 9 -9.35 -6.43 1.51
C GLN A 9 -9.05 -7.74 2.22
N ILE A 10 -8.44 -8.71 1.53
CA ILE A 10 -7.97 -9.96 2.12
C ILE A 10 -6.91 -9.62 3.19
N TYR A 11 -5.78 -9.00 2.82
CA TYR A 11 -4.70 -8.63 3.75
C TYR A 11 -5.15 -7.73 4.92
N GLY A 12 -6.02 -6.75 4.68
CA GLY A 12 -6.57 -5.85 5.71
C GLY A 12 -7.51 -6.56 6.68
N ARG A 13 -8.26 -7.55 6.20
CA ARG A 13 -9.13 -8.40 7.04
C ARG A 13 -8.32 -9.38 7.89
N TYR A 14 -7.14 -9.80 7.43
CA TYR A 14 -6.16 -10.55 8.25
C TYR A 14 -5.48 -9.66 9.29
N ARG A 15 -5.14 -8.40 8.96
CA ARG A 15 -4.59 -7.43 9.94
C ARG A 15 -5.54 -7.08 11.08
N LEU A 16 -6.86 -7.07 10.82
CA LEU A 16 -7.89 -6.76 11.82
C LEU A 16 -8.28 -7.99 12.67
N ARG A 17 -7.92 -9.21 12.25
CA ARG A 17 -8.09 -10.43 13.05
C ARG A 17 -6.88 -10.68 13.95
N GLY A 18 -6.70 -9.80 14.92
CA GLY A 18 -6.06 -10.13 16.19
C GLY A 18 -4.56 -10.43 16.13
N LYS A 19 -3.80 -9.60 16.85
CA LYS A 19 -2.38 -9.73 17.23
C LYS A 19 -1.96 -11.08 17.86
N TYR A 20 -2.88 -12.04 18.00
CA TYR A 20 -2.76 -13.25 18.81
C TYR A 20 -2.87 -14.57 18.03
N TRP A 21 -3.16 -14.56 16.71
CA TRP A 21 -3.34 -15.78 15.91
C TRP A 21 -2.82 -15.67 14.46
N LEU A 22 -1.66 -15.06 14.24
CA LEU A 22 -0.96 -15.20 12.96
C LEU A 22 -0.19 -16.52 12.98
N SER A 23 -0.47 -17.39 12.01
CA SER A 23 0.31 -18.63 11.82
C SER A 23 1.77 -18.28 11.49
N ALA A 24 2.68 -19.25 11.63
CA ALA A 24 4.07 -19.06 11.21
C ALA A 24 4.16 -18.67 9.72
N GLU A 25 3.24 -19.17 8.91
CA GLU A 25 3.11 -18.82 7.50
C GLU A 25 2.67 -17.36 7.31
N ASP A 26 1.66 -16.87 8.05
CA ASP A 26 1.23 -15.47 7.96
C ASP A 26 2.35 -14.49 8.33
N ARG A 27 3.13 -14.82 9.37
CA ARG A 27 4.33 -14.04 9.73
C ARG A 27 5.41 -14.10 8.66
N ALA A 28 5.57 -15.24 7.98
CA ALA A 28 6.51 -15.35 6.87
C ALA A 28 6.09 -14.47 5.69
N TRP A 29 4.79 -14.40 5.39
CA TRP A 29 4.25 -13.49 4.37
C TRP A 29 4.40 -12.01 4.75
N GLU A 30 4.26 -11.62 6.03
CA GLU A 30 4.52 -10.24 6.47
C GLU A 30 6.01 -9.84 6.39
N ASN A 31 6.92 -10.79 6.63
CA ASN A 31 8.37 -10.55 6.61
C ASN A 31 9.00 -10.79 5.22
N MET A 32 8.22 -11.24 4.24
CA MET A 32 8.72 -11.51 2.90
C MET A 32 9.16 -10.19 2.24
N VAL A 33 10.31 -10.22 1.56
CA VAL A 33 10.85 -9.05 0.86
C VAL A 33 9.86 -8.61 -0.24
N PRO A 34 9.58 -7.31 -0.39
CA PRO A 34 8.68 -6.83 -1.43
C PRO A 34 9.15 -7.20 -2.84
N ILE A 35 8.42 -8.11 -3.47
CA ILE A 35 8.67 -8.53 -4.85
C ILE A 35 8.30 -7.35 -5.77
N GLY A 36 9.31 -6.68 -6.33
CA GLY A 36 9.14 -5.53 -7.22
C GLY A 36 10.35 -4.59 -7.25
N ARG A 37 11.02 -4.42 -6.10
CA ARG A 37 12.30 -3.71 -6.00
C ARG A 37 13.43 -4.48 -6.69
N GLU A 38 13.45 -5.79 -6.49
CA GLU A 38 14.43 -6.73 -7.06
C GLU A 38 14.34 -6.81 -8.60
N PHE A 39 13.17 -6.51 -9.17
CA PHE A 39 12.92 -6.47 -10.61
C PHE A 39 13.08 -5.08 -11.23
N GLY A 40 13.48 -4.07 -10.43
CA GLY A 40 13.68 -2.70 -10.91
C GLY A 40 12.42 -2.04 -11.47
N SER A 41 11.23 -2.41 -10.97
CA SER A 41 9.99 -1.84 -11.47
C SER A 41 9.97 -0.33 -11.21
N LYS A 42 9.81 0.47 -12.27
CA LYS A 42 9.71 1.94 -12.19
C LYS A 42 8.57 2.42 -11.28
N ASP A 43 7.55 1.58 -11.09
CA ASP A 43 6.39 1.89 -10.26
C ASP A 43 6.56 1.47 -8.79
N TYR A 44 7.62 0.74 -8.43
CA TYR A 44 7.78 0.20 -7.08
C TYR A 44 7.78 1.30 -6.01
N GLU A 45 8.65 2.29 -6.17
CA GLU A 45 8.79 3.41 -5.22
C GLU A 45 7.50 4.25 -5.17
N ARG A 46 6.86 4.46 -6.33
CA ARG A 46 5.57 5.17 -6.42
C ARG A 46 4.49 4.46 -5.61
N LEU A 47 4.40 3.13 -5.74
CA LEU A 47 3.41 2.32 -5.03
C LEU A 47 3.69 2.25 -3.53
N GLU A 48 4.95 2.20 -3.11
CA GLU A 48 5.35 2.23 -1.71
C GLU A 48 4.92 3.54 -1.02
N VAL A 49 5.09 4.67 -1.70
CA VAL A 49 4.65 5.98 -1.19
C VAL A 49 3.12 6.05 -1.08
N LEU A 50 2.38 5.56 -2.08
CA LEU A 50 0.90 5.52 -2.02
C LEU A 50 0.38 4.59 -0.91
N ASP A 51 1.06 3.46 -0.69
CA ASP A 51 0.72 2.56 0.41
C ASP A 51 1.02 3.18 1.77
N ALA A 52 2.15 3.88 1.93
CA ALA A 52 2.46 4.59 3.16
C ALA A 52 1.46 5.72 3.45
N PHE A 53 1.04 6.47 2.42
CA PHE A 53 0.05 7.54 2.53
C PHE A 53 -1.32 6.99 2.95
N THR A 54 -1.81 5.96 2.25
CA THR A 54 -3.13 5.36 2.53
C THR A 54 -3.18 4.59 3.85
N GLN A 55 -2.03 4.25 4.43
CA GLN A 55 -1.91 3.68 5.79
C GLN A 55 -1.74 4.76 6.87
N GLY A 56 -1.76 6.05 6.52
CA GLY A 56 -1.55 7.15 7.46
C GLY A 56 -0.13 7.23 8.04
N ARG A 57 0.84 6.51 7.46
CA ARG A 57 2.24 6.52 7.93
C ARG A 57 2.99 7.77 7.50
N ILE A 58 2.55 8.38 6.40
CA ILE A 58 3.04 9.67 5.92
C ILE A 58 1.86 10.59 5.64
N GLY A 59 2.03 11.88 5.90
CA GLY A 59 1.03 12.89 5.55
C GLY A 59 1.03 13.21 4.06
N GLU A 60 -0.07 13.82 3.62
CA GLU A 60 -0.32 14.22 2.24
C GLU A 60 0.82 15.04 1.62
N GLN A 61 1.27 16.09 2.30
CA GLN A 61 2.36 16.96 1.82
C GLN A 61 3.65 16.17 1.54
N LYS A 62 3.94 15.17 2.38
CA LYS A 62 5.12 14.31 2.23
C LYS A 62 4.95 13.35 1.06
N ALA A 63 3.75 12.80 0.88
CA ALA A 63 3.43 11.95 -0.27
C ALA A 63 3.54 12.71 -1.60
N MET A 64 2.98 13.92 -1.66
CA MET A 64 3.08 14.82 -2.81
C MET A 64 4.55 15.16 -3.15
N ALA A 65 5.35 15.48 -2.13
CA ALA A 65 6.77 15.80 -2.31
C ALA A 65 7.58 14.61 -2.85
N PHE A 66 7.34 13.39 -2.35
CA PHE A 66 8.03 12.19 -2.84
C PHE A 66 7.64 11.83 -4.28
N LEU A 67 6.39 12.06 -4.64
CA LEU A 67 5.88 11.73 -5.97
C LEU A 67 6.08 12.86 -6.99
N GLY A 68 6.39 14.07 -6.55
CA GLY A 68 6.50 15.26 -7.39
C GLY A 68 5.17 15.64 -8.05
N ILE A 69 4.04 15.39 -7.37
CA ILE A 69 2.69 15.62 -7.90
C ILE A 69 1.88 16.55 -7.01
N ASP A 70 0.81 17.13 -7.57
CA ASP A 70 -0.15 17.92 -6.81
C ASP A 70 -1.19 17.04 -6.08
N HIS A 71 -2.02 17.68 -5.25
CA HIS A 71 -3.09 17.02 -4.51
C HIS A 71 -4.10 16.31 -5.42
N HIS A 72 -4.48 16.94 -6.53
CA HIS A 72 -5.47 16.38 -7.46
C HIS A 72 -4.95 15.09 -8.10
N ALA A 73 -3.69 15.09 -8.54
CA ALA A 73 -3.01 13.92 -9.07
C ALA A 73 -2.85 12.82 -8.01
N LEU A 74 -2.53 13.18 -6.75
CA LEU A 74 -2.46 12.22 -5.66
C LEU A 74 -3.82 11.54 -5.42
N THR A 75 -4.90 12.33 -5.36
CA THR A 75 -6.28 11.83 -5.20
C THR A 75 -6.69 10.94 -6.37
N ALA A 76 -6.41 11.36 -7.61
CA ALA A 76 -6.69 10.55 -8.80
C ALA A 76 -5.93 9.21 -8.81
N MET A 77 -4.68 9.18 -8.33
CA MET A 77 -3.91 7.93 -8.20
C MET A 77 -4.51 6.99 -7.16
N VAL A 78 -4.90 7.54 -6.00
CA VAL A 78 -5.54 6.81 -4.91
C VAL A 78 -6.88 6.21 -5.35
N GLU A 79 -7.71 7.00 -6.04
CA GLU A 79 -8.99 6.56 -6.60
C GLU A 79 -8.83 5.50 -7.70
N ARG A 80 -7.91 5.72 -8.65
CA ARG A 80 -7.62 4.75 -9.73
C ARG A 80 -7.21 3.39 -9.16
N ASP A 81 -6.44 3.40 -8.09
CA ASP A 81 -5.93 2.20 -7.43
C ASP A 81 -6.96 1.60 -6.43
N GLY A 82 -8.14 2.21 -6.30
CA GLY A 82 -9.25 1.76 -5.47
C GLY A 82 -8.95 1.87 -3.97
N LEU A 83 -8.10 2.83 -3.61
CA LEU A 83 -7.66 3.10 -2.26
C LEU A 83 -8.50 4.26 -1.71
N LYS A 84 -8.87 4.21 -0.43
CA LYS A 84 -9.48 5.35 0.24
C LYS A 84 -8.43 5.99 1.14
N PRO A 85 -8.23 7.31 1.09
CA PRO A 85 -7.45 7.99 2.11
C PRO A 85 -8.14 7.74 3.46
N GLY A 86 -7.36 7.29 4.44
CA GLY A 86 -7.82 7.05 5.81
C GLY A 86 -7.88 8.32 6.63
#